data_AF-A0A258CKN4-F1
#
_entry.id   AF-A0A258CKN4-F1
#
_cell.length_a   1.000
_cell.length_b   1.000
_cell.length_c   1.000
_cell.angle_alpha   90.00
_cell.angle_beta   90.00
_cell.angle_gamma   90.00
#
_symmetry.space_group_name_H-M   'P 1'
#
loop_
_entity.id
_entity.type
_entity.pdbx_description
1 polymer ?
#
loop_
_entity_poly.entity_id
_entity_poly.type
_entity_poly.pdbx_seq_one_letter_code
_entity_poly.pdbx_strand_id
1 'polypeptide(L)'
;MNRTTQFRSLIVGACLATGLLITSVAQAHISLVKSIPTADAVVTTPQQIDLVFSEQLVLRASRLELSVIKDGGAAEKVEHIDVELINDGKTL
;
A
#
# COMPACT_ATOMS: atom_id res chain seq x y z
N MET A 1 42.43 4.96 35.76
CA MET A 1 41.51 4.82 34.62
C MET A 1 40.19 4.26 35.14
N ASN A 2 39.15 5.08 35.20
CA ASN A 2 37.92 4.81 35.95
C ASN A 2 37.05 3.78 35.21
N ARG A 3 37.16 2.50 35.62
CA ARG A 3 36.45 1.36 34.99
C ARG A 3 34.92 1.53 35.02
N THR A 4 34.39 2.23 36.02
CA THR A 4 32.95 2.49 36.19
C THR A 4 32.36 3.40 35.13
N THR A 5 33.12 4.38 34.62
CA THR A 5 32.67 5.27 33.54
C THR A 5 32.56 4.56 32.20
N GLN A 6 33.41 3.55 31.96
CA GLN A 6 33.40 2.77 30.72
C GLN A 6 32.18 1.84 30.63
N PHE A 7 31.78 1.21 31.73
CA PHE A 7 30.56 0.40 31.76
C PHE A 7 29.29 1.23 31.54
N ARG A 8 29.22 2.44 32.10
CA ARG A 8 28.08 3.35 31.88
C ARG A 8 27.96 3.78 30.42
N SER A 9 29.08 4.08 29.77
CA SER A 9 29.10 4.45 28.35
C SER A 9 28.69 3.28 27.44
N LEU A 10 29.08 2.05 27.80
CA LEU A 10 28.70 0.84 27.06
C LEU A 10 27.18 0.61 27.12
N ILE A 11 26.59 0.77 28.31
CA ILE A 11 25.13 0.60 28.51
C ILE A 11 24.35 1.66 27.70
N VAL A 12 24.78 2.92 27.74
CA VAL A 12 24.13 4.00 26.97
C VAL A 12 24.23 3.74 25.47
N GLY A 13 25.40 3.31 24.98
CA GLY A 13 25.57 2.93 23.57
C GLY A 13 24.69 1.76 23.15
N ALA A 14 24.56 0.73 24.00
CA ALA A 14 23.69 -0.41 23.74
C ALA A 14 22.21 -0.01 23.69
N CYS A 15 21.75 0.84 24.62
CA CYS A 15 20.37 1.34 24.63
C CYS A 15 20.03 2.16 23.37
N LEU A 16 20.93 3.02 22.91
CA LEU A 16 20.74 3.81 21.69
C LEU A 16 20.67 2.91 20.44
N ALA A 17 21.52 1.88 20.36
CA ALA A 17 21.49 0.91 19.26
C ALA A 17 20.18 0.11 19.22
N THR A 18 19.65 -0.31 20.37
CA THR A 18 18.35 -0.99 20.43
C THR A 18 17.19 -0.06 20.04
N GLY A 19 17.26 1.23 20.36
CA GLY A 19 16.23 2.20 19.98
C GLY A 19 16.11 2.41 18.45
N LEU A 20 17.24 2.40 17.74
CA LEU A 20 17.29 2.54 16.28
C LEU A 20 16.70 1.33 15.52
N LEU A 21 16.68 0.14 16.14
CA LEU A 21 16.12 -1.06 15.52
C LEU A 21 14.60 -1.15 15.65
N ILE A 22 14.00 -0.44 16.61
CA ILE A 22 12.54 -0.43 16.83
C ILE A 22 11.83 0.50 15.83
N THR A 23 12.54 1.46 15.22
CA THR A 23 11.98 2.36 14.21
C THR A 23 11.96 1.76 12.81
N SER A 24 12.23 0.46 12.65
CA SER A 24 11.79 -0.27 11.45
C SER A 24 10.28 -0.46 11.53
N VAL A 25 9.55 0.65 11.47
CA VAL A 25 8.16 0.65 11.04
C VAL A 25 8.23 0.06 9.65
N ALA A 26 7.85 -1.21 9.52
CA ALA A 26 7.72 -1.86 8.23
C ALA A 26 6.88 -0.91 7.38
N GLN A 27 7.52 -0.26 6.41
CA GLN A 27 6.83 0.53 5.40
C GLN A 27 6.07 -0.51 4.57
N ALA A 28 4.87 -0.87 5.02
CA ALA A 28 3.97 -1.72 4.28
C ALA A 28 3.49 -0.89 3.10
N HIS A 29 4.30 -0.87 2.04
CA HIS A 29 3.90 -0.30 0.77
C HIS A 29 2.64 -1.05 0.33
N ILE A 30 1.55 -0.30 0.16
CA ILE A 30 0.27 -0.87 -0.26
C ILE A 30 0.49 -1.53 -1.62
N SER A 31 0.18 -2.82 -1.71
CA SER A 31 0.34 -3.61 -2.92
C SER A 31 -1.00 -4.19 -3.36
N LEU A 32 -1.19 -4.31 -4.67
CA LEU A 32 -2.37 -4.96 -5.24
C LEU A 32 -2.18 -6.48 -5.12
N VAL A 33 -3.03 -7.13 -4.33
CA VAL A 33 -2.97 -8.58 -4.06
C VAL A 33 -3.77 -9.36 -5.09
N LYS A 34 -4.92 -8.83 -5.49
CA LYS A 34 -5.83 -9.49 -6.43
C LYS A 34 -6.65 -8.47 -7.21
N SER A 35 -6.98 -8.80 -8.45
CA SER A 35 -7.96 -8.09 -9.26
C SER A 35 -8.98 -9.05 -9.87
N ILE A 36 -10.20 -8.55 -10.08
CA ILE A 36 -11.24 -9.20 -10.88
C ILE A 36 -11.78 -8.14 -11.85
N PRO A 37 -11.63 -8.31 -13.16
CA PRO A 37 -10.92 -9.38 -13.87
C PRO A 37 -9.43 -9.47 -13.50
N THR A 38 -8.86 -10.67 -13.60
CA THR A 38 -7.42 -10.88 -13.40
C THR A 38 -6.63 -10.12 -14.46
N ALA A 39 -5.41 -9.68 -14.14
CA ALA A 39 -4.52 -9.06 -15.12
C ALA A 39 -4.40 -9.93 -16.39
N ASP A 40 -4.46 -9.28 -17.55
CA ASP A 40 -4.39 -9.90 -18.88
C ASP A 40 -5.50 -10.92 -19.19
N ALA A 41 -6.56 -10.98 -18.38
CA ALA A 41 -7.68 -11.88 -18.64
C ALA A 41 -8.53 -11.36 -19.80
N VAL A 42 -8.82 -12.25 -20.75
CA VAL A 42 -9.80 -12.00 -21.81
C VAL A 42 -11.18 -12.33 -21.25
N VAL A 43 -11.94 -11.29 -20.94
CA VAL A 43 -13.32 -11.40 -20.45
C VAL A 43 -14.27 -10.64 -21.35
N THR A 44 -15.54 -11.05 -21.35
CA THR A 44 -16.63 -10.22 -21.88
C THR A 44 -16.72 -8.93 -21.06
N THR A 45 -17.25 -7.86 -21.65
CA THR A 45 -17.32 -6.52 -21.04
C THR A 45 -17.76 -6.58 -19.56
N PRO A 46 -16.85 -6.31 -18.61
CA PRO A 46 -17.15 -6.40 -17.20
C PRO A 46 -18.00 -5.20 -16.77
N GLN A 47 -19.01 -5.44 -15.93
CA GLN A 47 -19.81 -4.36 -15.33
C GLN A 47 -19.12 -3.74 -14.11
N GLN A 48 -18.18 -4.47 -13.50
CA GLN A 48 -17.48 -4.08 -12.28
C GLN A 48 -16.03 -4.57 -12.32
N ILE A 49 -15.12 -3.79 -11.73
CA ILE A 49 -13.71 -4.15 -11.56
C ILE A 49 -13.38 -4.06 -10.07
N ASP A 50 -13.02 -5.19 -9.48
CA ASP A 50 -12.65 -5.27 -8.06
C ASP A 50 -11.13 -5.30 -7.92
N LEU A 51 -10.61 -4.45 -7.01
CA LEU A 51 -9.20 -4.37 -6.66
C LEU A 51 -9.03 -4.62 -5.17
N VAL A 52 -8.25 -5.65 -4.82
CA VAL A 52 -7.97 -6.02 -3.43
C VAL A 52 -6.52 -5.67 -3.10
N PHE A 53 -6.34 -4.83 -2.09
CA PHE A 53 -5.03 -4.35 -1.65
C PHE A 53 -4.59 -5.03 -0.35
N SER A 54 -3.29 -5.04 -0.10
CA SER A 54 -2.68 -5.65 1.09
C SER A 54 -3.03 -4.92 2.39
N GLU A 55 -3.41 -3.65 2.30
CA GLU A 55 -3.64 -2.74 3.41
C GLU A 55 -4.89 -1.89 3.15
N GLN A 56 -5.42 -1.27 4.21
CA GLN A 56 -6.57 -0.37 4.11
C GLN A 56 -6.24 0.88 3.28
N LEU A 57 -7.07 1.17 2.28
CA LEU A 57 -6.93 2.36 1.46
C LEU A 57 -7.58 3.58 2.10
N VAL A 58 -6.90 4.72 2.01
CA VAL A 58 -7.47 6.03 2.29
C VAL A 58 -7.93 6.64 0.97
N LEU A 59 -9.24 6.61 0.70
CA LEU A 59 -9.83 7.09 -0.58
C LEU A 59 -9.36 8.50 -0.97
N ARG A 60 -9.31 9.43 0.00
CA ARG A 60 -8.90 10.83 -0.25
C ARG A 60 -7.43 10.99 -0.66
N ALA A 61 -6.59 10.01 -0.32
CA ALA A 61 -5.17 9.98 -0.67
C ALA A 61 -4.87 9.01 -1.83
N SER A 62 -5.91 8.41 -2.42
CA SER A 62 -5.81 7.43 -3.49
C SER A 62 -6.40 8.02 -4.78
N ARG A 63 -5.86 7.60 -5.94
CA ARG A 63 -6.39 7.98 -7.25
C ARG A 63 -6.57 6.74 -8.10
N LEU A 64 -7.73 6.64 -8.75
CA LEU A 64 -8.06 5.55 -9.65
C LEU A 64 -8.40 6.14 -11.02
N GLU A 65 -7.86 5.55 -12.08
CA GLU A 65 -8.10 5.97 -13.45
C GLU A 65 -8.39 4.75 -14.31
N LEU A 66 -9.43 4.86 -15.14
CA LEU A 66 -9.79 3.83 -16.11
C LEU A 66 -9.61 4.40 -17.51
N SER A 67 -8.88 3.66 -18.34
CA SER A 67 -8.62 4.03 -19.74
C SER A 67 -8.90 2.82 -20.62
N VAL A 68 -9.56 3.05 -21.75
CA VAL A 68 -9.77 2.05 -22.78
C VAL A 68 -8.65 2.16 -23.80
N ILE A 69 -7.94 1.05 -24.01
CA ILE A 69 -6.94 0.93 -25.06
C ILE A 69 -7.56 0.07 -26.16
N LYS A 70 -7.79 0.66 -27.33
CA LYS A 70 -8.18 -0.08 -28.54
C LYS A 70 -6.90 -0.54 -29.24
N ASP A 71 -6.92 -1.72 -29.86
CA ASP A 71 -5.74 -2.29 -30.54
C ASP A 71 -5.05 -1.28 -31.45
N GLY A 72 -3.82 -0.90 -31.09
CA GLY A 72 -2.98 0.06 -31.85
C GLY A 72 -3.42 1.53 -31.79
N GLY A 73 -4.40 1.88 -30.97
CA GLY A 73 -4.96 3.24 -30.83
C GLY A 73 -4.50 4.00 -29.58
N ALA A 74 -4.89 5.27 -29.50
CA ALA A 74 -4.66 6.11 -28.32
C ALA A 74 -5.52 5.63 -27.13
N ALA A 75 -4.96 5.72 -25.92
CA ALA A 75 -5.71 5.47 -24.70
C ALA A 75 -6.76 6.55 -24.49
N GLU A 76 -8.03 6.15 -24.41
CA GLU A 76 -9.16 7.04 -24.17
C GLU A 76 -9.57 6.92 -22.70
N LYS A 77 -9.51 8.02 -21.96
CA LYS A 77 -9.90 8.04 -20.55
C LYS A 77 -11.41 7.89 -20.43
N VAL A 78 -11.87 7.00 -19.56
CA VAL A 78 -13.29 6.88 -19.22
C VAL A 78 -13.63 7.97 -18.21
N GLU A 79 -14.51 8.89 -18.60
CA GLU A 79 -15.08 9.88 -17.70
C GLU A 79 -16.28 9.28 -16.95
N HIS A 80 -16.44 9.65 -15.67
CA HIS A 80 -17.46 9.14 -14.75
C HIS A 80 -17.34 7.65 -14.39
N ILE A 81 -16.43 7.36 -13.47
CA ILE A 81 -16.35 6.08 -12.78
C ILE A 81 -16.86 6.25 -11.34
N ASP A 82 -17.78 5.37 -10.94
CA ASP A 82 -18.19 5.25 -9.54
C ASP A 82 -17.19 4.34 -8.83
N VAL A 83 -16.59 4.84 -7.74
CA VAL A 83 -15.60 4.11 -6.94
C VAL A 83 -16.13 3.94 -5.54
N GLU A 84 -16.32 2.70 -5.12
CA GLU A 84 -16.75 2.34 -3.78
C GLU A 84 -15.61 1.67 -3.01
N LEU A 85 -15.32 2.15 -1.79
CA LEU A 85 -14.42 1.45 -0.87
C LEU A 85 -15.23 0.45 -0.06
N ILE A 86 -15.05 -0.83 -0.38
CA ILE A 86 -15.63 -1.93 0.38
C ILE A 86 -14.72 -2.19 1.60
N ASN A 87 -15.32 -2.27 2.79
CA ASN A 87 -14.63 -2.51 4.05
C ASN A 87 -13.71 -1.34 4.49
N ASP A 88 -14.32 -0.17 4.76
CA ASP A 88 -13.68 1.07 5.23
C ASP A 88 -13.15 1.02 6.66
N GLY A 89 -13.00 -0.17 7.26
CA GLY A 89 -12.56 -0.36 8.63
C GLY A 89 -13.62 0.02 9.68
N LYS A 90 -14.86 0.32 9.28
CA LYS A 90 -15.96 0.50 10.20
C LYS A 90 -16.46 -0.88 10.65
N THR A 91 -15.95 -1.34 11.79
CA THR A 91 -16.61 -2.40 12.55
C THR A 91 -18.03 -1.96 12.89
N LEU A 92 -18.99 -2.87 12.71
CA LEU A 92 -20.39 -2.70 13.15
C LEU A 92 -20.47 -2.27 14.62
#